data_AF-A0A351KFY1-F1
#
_entry.id   AF-A0A351KFY1-F1
#
_cell.length_a   1.000
_cell.length_b   1.000
_cell.length_c   1.000
_cell.angle_alpha   90.00
_cell.angle_beta   90.00
_cell.angle_gamma   90.00
#
_symmetry.space_group_name_H-M   'P 1'
#
loop_
_entity.id
_entity.type
_entity.pdbx_description
1 polymer ?
#
loop_
_entity_poly.entity_id
_entity_poly.type
_entity_poly.pdbx_seq_one_letter_code
_entity_poly.pdbx_strand_id
1 'polypeptide(L)'
;MYVKSTNTNNVLNNEEIPLKLKLLGKTQISGKPINLDNGKYAIKLYDGTIIPAIFLDNLKLNPDLYSRFYIKGFSDDILLLKVEPEKNETNNVNSFESILQKLDIPYEKGKDIIMSLLKFNLPASNENILSIYKNIEFINKINNFNDEHIVNFLKENINSTINYDSIEFKVGKEVFNLFKNVDVDFLTFLVENNLDINIDNLCDTSNIIKD
;
A
#
# COMPACT_ATOMS: atom_id res chain seq x y z
N MET A 1 -8.61 43.31 43.97
CA MET A 1 -7.50 43.04 43.04
C MET A 1 -6.84 41.74 43.48
N TYR A 2 -6.39 40.92 42.52
CA TYR A 2 -6.02 39.49 42.61
C TYR A 2 -7.19 38.50 42.45
N VAL A 3 -7.39 38.05 41.21
CA VAL A 3 -7.95 36.73 40.92
C VAL A 3 -6.87 35.96 40.16
N LYS A 4 -6.58 34.76 40.69
CA LYS A 4 -5.59 33.80 40.21
C LYS A 4 -5.89 33.37 38.78
N SER A 5 -4.82 33.28 38.00
CA SER A 5 -4.75 32.56 36.73
C SER A 5 -5.16 31.10 36.93
N THR A 6 -6.17 30.67 36.19
CA THR A 6 -6.45 29.25 35.92
C THR A 6 -5.96 28.94 34.51
N ASN A 7 -4.90 28.15 34.44
CA ASN A 7 -4.46 27.44 33.24
C ASN A 7 -5.63 26.62 32.66
N THR A 8 -6.12 27.03 31.50
CA THR A 8 -6.89 26.13 30.62
C THR A 8 -5.90 25.38 29.75
N ASN A 9 -5.69 24.11 30.11
CA ASN A 9 -4.99 23.14 29.27
C ASN A 9 -5.71 23.02 27.93
N ASN A 10 -5.00 23.29 26.84
CA ASN A 10 -5.39 22.94 25.49
C ASN A 10 -5.53 21.42 25.38
N VAL A 11 -6.76 20.93 25.43
CA VAL A 11 -7.12 19.62 24.87
C VAL A 11 -7.26 19.85 23.37
N LEU A 12 -6.22 19.48 22.61
CA LEU A 12 -6.29 19.34 21.16
C LEU A 12 -7.30 18.23 20.86
N ASN A 13 -8.54 18.62 20.58
CA ASN A 13 -9.54 17.74 19.99
C ASN A 13 -9.01 17.29 18.62
N ASN A 14 -8.71 16.01 18.48
CA ASN A 14 -8.64 15.36 17.18
C ASN A 14 -10.06 15.33 16.61
N GLU A 15 -10.47 16.42 15.94
CA GLU A 15 -11.73 16.43 15.19
C GLU A 15 -11.59 15.46 14.01
N GLU A 16 -12.27 14.30 14.12
CA GLU A 16 -12.42 13.38 13.00
C GLU A 16 -13.04 14.13 11.83
N ILE A 17 -12.26 14.32 10.76
CA ILE A 17 -12.74 14.96 9.53
C ILE A 17 -13.96 14.15 9.03
N PRO A 18 -15.13 14.79 8.87
CA PRO A 18 -16.35 14.09 8.47
C PRO A 18 -16.14 13.31 7.17
N LEU A 19 -16.66 12.08 7.10
CA LEU A 19 -16.52 11.18 5.96
C LEU A 19 -16.86 11.85 4.60
N LYS A 20 -17.92 12.67 4.60
CA LYS A 20 -18.37 13.43 3.44
C LYS A 20 -17.31 14.41 2.92
N LEU A 21 -16.51 14.99 3.82
CA LEU A 21 -15.36 15.85 3.48
C LEU A 21 -14.16 15.03 2.99
N LYS A 22 -13.88 13.84 3.55
CA LYS A 22 -12.82 12.93 3.08
C LYS A 22 -13.06 12.39 1.66
N LEU A 23 -14.31 12.28 1.25
CA LEU A 23 -14.73 11.75 -0.04
C LEU A 23 -15.17 12.83 -1.04
N LEU A 24 -15.08 14.11 -0.67
CA LEU A 24 -15.48 15.22 -1.52
C LEU A 24 -14.64 15.25 -2.81
N GLY A 25 -15.29 15.22 -3.97
CA GLY A 25 -14.62 15.22 -5.28
C GLY A 25 -14.16 13.84 -5.77
N LYS A 26 -14.28 12.77 -4.98
CA LYS A 26 -14.00 11.40 -5.43
C LYS A 26 -15.21 10.83 -6.18
N THR A 27 -14.96 10.27 -7.36
CA THR A 27 -15.99 9.58 -8.18
C THR A 27 -15.98 8.07 -7.97
N GLN A 28 -14.90 7.54 -7.40
CA GLN A 28 -14.66 6.11 -7.20
C GLN A 28 -14.01 5.85 -5.84
N ILE A 29 -14.23 4.64 -5.32
CA ILE A 29 -13.62 4.14 -4.10
C ILE A 29 -13.38 2.64 -4.22
N SER A 30 -12.28 2.16 -3.64
CA SER A 30 -11.93 0.75 -3.56
C SER A 30 -12.10 0.29 -2.12
N GLY A 31 -12.60 -0.91 -1.92
CA GLY A 31 -12.74 -1.48 -0.59
C GLY A 31 -13.36 -2.87 -0.58
N LYS A 32 -13.29 -3.52 0.57
CA LYS A 32 -13.86 -4.85 0.78
C LYS A 32 -15.30 -4.72 1.28
N PRO A 33 -16.31 -5.26 0.56
CA PRO A 33 -17.67 -5.27 1.06
C PRO A 33 -17.76 -6.17 2.29
N ILE A 34 -18.26 -5.64 3.39
CA ILE A 34 -18.48 -6.39 4.63
C ILE A 34 -19.97 -6.39 4.99
N ASN A 35 -20.43 -7.50 5.55
CA ASN A 35 -21.76 -7.61 6.12
C ASN A 35 -21.67 -7.24 7.60
N LEU A 36 -22.44 -6.24 8.00
CA LEU A 36 -22.62 -5.90 9.41
C LEU A 36 -23.75 -6.75 9.99
N ASP A 37 -23.68 -7.01 11.28
CA ASP A 37 -24.80 -7.62 12.01
C ASP A 37 -26.08 -6.83 11.71
N ASN A 38 -27.17 -7.55 11.42
CA ASN A 38 -28.49 -7.03 11.01
C ASN A 38 -28.71 -6.78 9.50
N GLY A 39 -27.86 -7.34 8.62
CA GLY A 39 -28.09 -7.29 7.16
C GLY A 39 -27.81 -5.91 6.54
N LYS A 40 -27.08 -5.07 7.27
CA LYS A 40 -26.54 -3.80 6.77
C LYS A 40 -25.17 -4.08 6.15
N TYR A 41 -24.79 -3.26 5.18
CA TYR A 41 -23.50 -3.38 4.54
C TYR A 41 -22.57 -2.22 4.89
N ALA A 42 -21.29 -2.49 4.82
CA ALA A 42 -20.25 -1.48 4.87
C ALA A 42 -19.15 -1.83 3.87
N ILE A 43 -18.28 -0.86 3.63
CA ILE A 43 -17.04 -1.05 2.90
C ILE A 43 -15.88 -0.82 3.87
N LYS A 44 -14.97 -1.80 3.94
CA LYS A 44 -13.72 -1.66 4.66
C LYS A 44 -12.67 -1.14 3.68
N LEU A 45 -12.11 0.03 3.98
CA LEU A 45 -11.00 0.62 3.23
C LEU A 45 -9.67 -0.02 3.66
N TYR A 46 -8.63 0.26 2.88
CA TYR A 46 -7.29 -0.28 3.08
C TYR A 46 -6.64 0.15 4.40
N ASP A 47 -6.92 1.36 4.87
CA ASP A 47 -6.50 1.88 6.18
C ASP A 47 -7.27 1.27 7.37
N GLY A 48 -8.15 0.30 7.10
CA GLY A 48 -8.99 -0.35 8.10
C GLY A 48 -10.29 0.42 8.42
N THR A 49 -10.48 1.63 7.89
CA THR A 49 -11.69 2.42 8.09
C THR A 49 -12.91 1.66 7.56
N ILE A 50 -13.93 1.51 8.40
CA ILE A 50 -15.19 0.89 8.04
C ILE A 50 -16.21 1.99 7.78
N ILE A 51 -16.75 2.02 6.56
CA ILE A 51 -17.72 3.01 6.13
C ILE A 51 -19.06 2.32 5.86
N PRO A 52 -20.14 2.68 6.56
CA PRO A 52 -21.48 2.20 6.23
C PRO A 52 -21.83 2.51 4.76
N ALA A 53 -22.33 1.49 4.04
CA ALA A 53 -22.59 1.61 2.62
C ALA A 53 -23.86 0.87 2.17
N ILE A 54 -24.51 1.40 1.14
CA ILE A 54 -25.59 0.73 0.42
C ILE A 54 -25.08 0.44 -0.99
N PHE A 55 -25.06 -0.84 -1.35
CA PHE A 55 -24.74 -1.30 -2.69
C PHE A 55 -26.02 -1.28 -3.54
N LEU A 56 -25.98 -0.52 -4.64
CA LEU A 56 -27.14 -0.29 -5.51
C LEU A 56 -27.40 -1.43 -6.50
N ASP A 57 -26.43 -2.32 -6.71
CA ASP A 57 -26.54 -3.45 -7.63
C ASP A 57 -26.78 -4.76 -6.85
N ASN A 58 -27.64 -5.64 -7.37
CA ASN A 58 -27.93 -6.97 -6.81
C ASN A 58 -26.83 -8.02 -7.13
N LEU A 59 -25.59 -7.59 -7.35
CA LEU A 59 -24.49 -8.50 -7.69
C LEU A 59 -24.07 -9.29 -6.45
N LYS A 60 -23.74 -10.58 -6.63
CA LYS A 60 -23.09 -11.39 -5.59
C LYS A 60 -21.70 -10.81 -5.32
N LEU A 61 -21.62 -9.90 -4.36
CA LEU A 61 -20.36 -9.38 -3.86
C LEU A 61 -19.58 -10.54 -3.25
N ASN A 62 -18.35 -10.74 -3.70
CA ASN A 62 -17.44 -11.65 -3.03
C ASN A 62 -16.90 -10.93 -1.78
N PRO A 63 -17.30 -11.34 -0.57
CA PRO A 63 -16.91 -10.65 0.64
C PRO A 63 -15.42 -10.79 0.92
N ASP A 64 -14.65 -11.60 0.19
CA ASP A 64 -13.22 -11.81 0.38
C ASP A 64 -12.32 -10.94 -0.50
N LEU A 65 -12.89 -10.25 -1.49
CA LEU A 65 -12.13 -9.48 -2.48
C LEU A 65 -12.40 -7.98 -2.35
N TYR A 66 -11.36 -7.17 -2.62
CA TYR A 66 -11.50 -5.74 -2.78
C TYR A 66 -12.09 -5.44 -4.16
N SER A 67 -13.18 -4.68 -4.19
CA SER A 67 -13.84 -4.26 -5.42
C SER A 67 -13.78 -2.75 -5.58
N ARG A 68 -13.83 -2.29 -6.83
CA ARG A 68 -14.01 -0.86 -7.12
C ARG A 68 -15.50 -0.52 -7.21
N PHE A 69 -15.84 0.65 -6.71
CA PHE A 69 -17.19 1.16 -6.70
C PHE A 69 -17.22 2.60 -7.19
N TYR A 70 -18.21 2.94 -7.99
CA TYR A 70 -18.58 4.32 -8.25
C TYR A 70 -19.34 4.88 -7.05
N ILE A 71 -18.89 6.02 -6.54
CA ILE A 71 -19.62 6.79 -5.53
C ILE A 71 -20.80 7.46 -6.23
N LYS A 72 -22.03 7.12 -5.83
CA LYS A 72 -23.26 7.74 -6.34
C LYS A 72 -23.77 8.86 -5.45
N GLY A 73 -23.33 8.91 -4.20
CA GLY A 73 -23.67 9.97 -3.27
C GLY A 73 -23.75 9.45 -1.84
N PHE A 74 -24.49 10.18 -1.02
CA PHE A 74 -24.73 9.86 0.38
C PHE A 74 -26.23 9.89 0.68
N SER A 75 -26.69 9.01 1.57
CA SER A 75 -28.02 9.05 2.19
C SER A 75 -27.83 8.98 3.71
N ASP A 76 -28.14 10.05 4.44
CA ASP A 76 -28.03 10.10 5.91
C ASP A 76 -26.67 9.55 6.43
N ASP A 77 -25.58 10.05 5.85
CA ASP A 77 -24.19 9.65 6.09
C ASP A 77 -23.78 8.22 5.67
N ILE A 78 -24.68 7.48 5.03
CA ILE A 78 -24.40 6.18 4.41
C ILE A 78 -23.96 6.37 2.96
N LEU A 79 -22.85 5.75 2.58
CA LEU A 79 -22.27 5.85 1.24
C LEU A 79 -23.07 5.03 0.23
N LEU A 80 -23.52 5.65 -0.86
CA LEU A 80 -24.21 4.96 -1.96
C LEU A 80 -23.21 4.52 -3.02
N LEU A 81 -23.09 3.21 -3.23
CA LEU A 81 -22.08 2.61 -4.09
C LEU A 81 -22.71 1.82 -5.23
N LYS A 82 -22.17 1.99 -6.42
CA LYS A 82 -22.44 1.12 -7.57
C LYS A 82 -21.18 0.34 -7.90
N VAL A 83 -21.26 -0.98 -8.10
CA VAL A 83 -20.08 -1.77 -8.48
C VAL A 83 -19.55 -1.27 -9.82
N GLU A 84 -18.25 -1.01 -9.89
CA GLU A 84 -17.60 -0.85 -11.18
C GLU A 84 -17.51 -2.25 -11.80
N PRO A 85 -18.23 -2.53 -12.91
CA PRO A 85 -18.16 -3.84 -13.51
C PRO A 85 -16.70 -4.13 -13.82
N GLU A 86 -16.21 -5.28 -13.36
CA GLU A 86 -14.96 -5.82 -13.88
C GLU A 86 -15.12 -5.85 -15.38
N LYS A 87 -14.38 -4.98 -16.08
CA LYS A 87 -14.13 -5.25 -17.48
C LYS A 87 -13.43 -6.59 -17.43
N ASN A 88 -14.14 -7.63 -17.85
CA ASN A 88 -13.53 -8.84 -18.37
C ASN A 88 -12.72 -8.42 -19.61
N GLU A 89 -11.66 -7.65 -19.41
CA GLU A 89 -10.52 -7.72 -20.29
C GLU A 89 -10.07 -9.16 -20.11
N THR A 90 -10.44 -9.99 -21.07
CA THR A 90 -9.67 -11.19 -21.35
C THR A 90 -8.21 -10.76 -21.29
N ASN A 91 -7.53 -11.12 -20.19
CA ASN A 91 -6.12 -10.85 -19.95
C ASN A 91 -5.35 -11.55 -21.07
N ASN A 92 -5.26 -10.88 -22.21
CA ASN A 92 -4.56 -11.38 -23.37
C ASN A 92 -3.09 -11.27 -23.02
N VAL A 93 -2.46 -12.42 -22.81
CA VAL A 93 -1.01 -12.60 -22.63
C VAL A 93 -0.21 -11.79 -23.67
N ASN A 94 -0.73 -11.68 -24.90
CA ASN A 94 -0.15 -10.88 -25.98
C ASN A 94 -0.09 -9.36 -25.69
N SER A 95 -0.94 -8.82 -24.80
CA SER A 95 -0.91 -7.40 -24.42
C SER A 95 0.22 -7.09 -23.44
N PHE A 96 0.51 -7.99 -22.49
CA PHE A 96 1.55 -7.81 -21.48
C PHE A 96 2.94 -7.85 -22.11
N GLU A 97 3.20 -8.81 -23.01
CA GLU A 97 4.48 -8.88 -23.73
C GLU A 97 4.79 -7.57 -24.45
N SER A 98 3.81 -6.97 -25.12
CA SER A 98 4.01 -5.72 -25.86
C SER A 98 4.35 -4.52 -24.97
N ILE A 99 3.78 -4.47 -23.76
CA ILE A 99 4.05 -3.40 -22.78
C ILE A 99 5.44 -3.62 -22.18
N LEU A 100 5.75 -4.85 -21.76
CA LEU A 100 7.01 -5.18 -21.12
C LEU A 100 8.20 -5.05 -22.07
N GLN A 101 8.03 -5.43 -23.35
CA GLN A 101 9.05 -5.23 -24.37
C GLN A 101 9.37 -3.75 -24.60
N LYS A 102 8.37 -2.87 -24.59
CA LYS A 102 8.59 -1.41 -24.71
C LYS A 102 9.33 -0.82 -23.51
N LEU A 103 9.15 -1.41 -22.34
CA LEU A 103 9.81 -1.00 -21.10
C LEU A 103 11.17 -1.65 -20.89
N ASP A 104 11.59 -2.54 -21.80
CA ASP A 104 12.80 -3.36 -21.67
C ASP A 104 12.80 -4.20 -20.37
N ILE A 105 11.64 -4.75 -20.01
CA ILE A 105 11.45 -5.58 -18.82
C ILE A 105 11.29 -7.04 -19.24
N PRO A 106 12.04 -7.99 -18.65
CA PRO A 106 11.85 -9.41 -18.91
C PRO A 106 10.43 -9.86 -18.58
N TYR A 107 9.81 -10.62 -19.48
CA TYR A 107 8.40 -11.01 -19.35
C TYR A 107 8.09 -11.68 -18.01
N GLU A 108 8.90 -12.65 -17.58
CA GLU A 108 8.68 -13.36 -16.30
C GLU A 108 8.63 -12.42 -15.09
N LYS A 109 9.53 -11.44 -15.04
CA LYS A 109 9.55 -10.45 -13.93
C LYS A 109 8.41 -9.44 -14.05
N GLY A 110 8.13 -8.99 -15.27
CA GLY A 110 7.13 -7.95 -15.52
C GLY A 110 5.69 -8.44 -15.39
N LYS A 111 5.43 -9.71 -15.73
CA LYS A 111 4.10 -10.32 -15.59
C LYS A 111 3.63 -10.31 -14.14
N ASP A 112 4.50 -10.71 -13.21
CA ASP A 112 4.16 -10.74 -11.78
C ASP A 112 3.85 -9.33 -11.24
N ILE A 113 4.57 -8.31 -11.71
CA ILE A 113 4.30 -6.91 -11.39
C ILE A 113 2.93 -6.47 -11.91
N ILE A 114 2.60 -6.77 -13.17
CA ILE A 114 1.30 -6.44 -13.75
C ILE A 114 0.18 -7.16 -12.97
N MET A 115 0.35 -8.45 -12.68
CA MET A 115 -0.62 -9.22 -11.91
C MET A 115 -0.81 -8.67 -10.49
N SER A 116 0.27 -8.25 -9.83
CA SER A 116 0.22 -7.61 -8.52
C SER A 116 -0.52 -6.26 -8.59
N LEU A 117 -0.19 -5.40 -9.55
CA LEU A 117 -0.89 -4.12 -9.75
C LEU A 117 -2.40 -4.35 -9.93
N LEU A 118 -2.79 -5.34 -10.74
CA LEU A 118 -4.19 -5.71 -10.91
C LEU A 118 -4.81 -6.24 -9.60
N LYS A 119 -4.12 -7.12 -8.88
CA LYS A 119 -4.53 -7.67 -7.56
C LYS A 119 -4.80 -6.56 -6.54
N PHE A 120 -3.95 -5.52 -6.51
CA PHE A 120 -4.08 -4.37 -5.62
C PHE A 120 -4.90 -3.23 -6.21
N ASN A 121 -5.63 -3.48 -7.31
CA ASN A 121 -6.48 -2.48 -7.96
C ASN A 121 -5.72 -1.20 -8.36
N LEU A 122 -4.45 -1.29 -8.74
CA LEU A 122 -3.66 -0.21 -9.33
C LEU A 122 -3.65 -0.33 -10.87
N PRO A 123 -3.59 0.80 -11.60
CA PRO A 123 -3.46 0.74 -13.04
C PRO A 123 -2.08 0.18 -13.41
N ALA A 124 -2.04 -0.77 -14.34
CA ALA A 124 -0.82 -1.29 -14.95
C ALA A 124 -0.25 -0.27 -15.97
N SER A 125 -0.06 0.98 -15.54
CA SER A 125 0.58 2.02 -16.35
C SER A 125 2.08 1.75 -16.47
N ASN A 126 2.69 2.26 -17.54
CA ASN A 126 4.14 2.19 -17.74
C ASN A 126 4.92 2.70 -16.51
N GLU A 127 4.44 3.77 -15.89
CA GLU A 127 5.04 4.39 -14.71
C GLU A 127 5.01 3.46 -13.51
N ASN A 128 3.86 2.85 -13.21
CA ASN A 128 3.71 1.94 -12.09
C ASN A 128 4.53 0.67 -12.29
N ILE A 129 4.48 0.08 -13.48
CA ILE A 129 5.26 -1.11 -13.82
C ILE A 129 6.75 -0.82 -13.64
N LEU A 130 7.24 0.30 -14.20
CA LEU A 130 8.64 0.67 -14.15
C LEU A 130 9.09 1.01 -12.72
N SER A 131 8.24 1.66 -11.93
CA SER A 131 8.52 2.00 -10.54
C SER A 131 8.71 0.75 -9.68
N ILE A 132 7.74 -0.17 -9.71
CA ILE A 132 7.82 -1.43 -8.95
C ILE A 132 9.01 -2.26 -9.45
N TYR A 133 9.23 -2.34 -10.77
CA TYR A 133 10.35 -3.08 -11.35
C TYR A 133 11.72 -2.58 -10.87
N LYS A 134 11.94 -1.26 -10.88
CA LYS A 134 13.20 -0.68 -10.43
C LYS A 134 13.46 -0.94 -8.94
N ASN A 135 12.42 -0.82 -8.11
CA ASN A 135 12.52 -1.07 -6.68
C ASN A 135 12.79 -2.55 -6.38
N ILE A 136 12.09 -3.48 -7.04
CA ILE A 136 12.33 -4.91 -6.81
C ILE A 136 13.72 -5.35 -7.31
N GLU A 137 14.21 -4.81 -8.43
CA GLU A 137 15.58 -5.09 -8.90
C GLU A 137 16.63 -4.55 -7.93
N PHE A 138 16.40 -3.38 -7.35
CA PHE A 138 17.28 -2.83 -6.33
C PHE A 138 17.30 -3.70 -5.07
N ILE A 139 16.13 -4.13 -4.60
CA ILE A 139 15.99 -5.01 -3.43
C ILE A 139 16.61 -6.38 -3.69
N ASN A 140 16.44 -6.95 -4.88
CA ASN A 140 17.08 -8.20 -5.26
C ASN A 140 18.62 -8.11 -5.25
N LYS A 141 19.19 -6.95 -5.62
CA LYS A 141 20.64 -6.73 -5.49
C LYS A 141 21.07 -6.69 -4.03
N ILE A 142 20.33 -5.98 -3.18
CA ILE A 142 20.54 -5.91 -1.73
C ILE A 142 20.46 -7.30 -1.10
N ASN A 143 19.48 -8.11 -1.48
CA ASN A 143 19.26 -9.45 -0.91
C ASN A 143 20.42 -10.42 -1.20
N ASN A 144 21.25 -10.13 -2.22
CA ASN A 144 22.46 -10.87 -2.54
C ASN A 144 23.71 -10.38 -1.80
N PHE A 145 23.60 -9.36 -0.93
CA PHE A 145 24.73 -8.88 -0.14
C PHE A 145 25.09 -9.92 0.93
N ASN A 146 26.35 -10.34 0.91
CA ASN A 146 26.96 -11.05 2.01
C ASN A 146 27.52 -10.07 3.06
N ASP A 147 28.04 -10.61 4.17
CA ASP A 147 28.59 -9.81 5.27
C ASP A 147 29.71 -8.84 4.83
N GLU A 148 30.53 -9.22 3.86
CA GLU A 148 31.59 -8.35 3.32
C GLU A 148 31.02 -7.15 2.57
N HIS A 149 29.99 -7.36 1.73
CA HIS A 149 29.30 -6.26 1.04
C HIS A 149 28.69 -5.28 2.04
N ILE A 150 28.08 -5.78 3.11
CA ILE A 150 27.49 -4.95 4.17
C ILE A 150 28.58 -4.14 4.88
N VAL A 151 29.70 -4.75 5.25
CA VAL A 151 30.84 -4.04 5.85
C VAL A 151 31.36 -2.93 4.95
N ASN A 152 31.54 -3.21 3.66
CA ASN A 152 32.05 -2.22 2.70
C ASN A 152 31.07 -1.06 2.52
N PHE A 153 29.77 -1.36 2.37
CA PHE A 153 28.72 -0.34 2.31
C PHE A 153 28.75 0.58 3.54
N LEU A 154 28.82 0.01 4.74
CA LEU A 154 28.85 0.80 5.97
C LEU A 154 30.13 1.65 6.09
N LYS A 155 31.30 1.14 5.68
CA LYS A 155 32.56 1.89 5.67
C LYS A 155 32.52 3.12 4.75
N GLU A 156 31.85 2.99 3.61
CA GLU A 156 31.72 4.08 2.65
C GLU A 156 30.77 5.19 3.12
N ASN A 157 29.83 4.86 4.02
CA ASN A 157 28.71 5.73 4.38
C ASN A 157 28.71 6.18 5.84
N ILE A 158 29.54 5.59 6.70
CA ILE A 158 29.60 5.88 8.13
C ILE A 158 31.04 6.20 8.54
N ASN A 159 31.22 7.31 9.25
CA ASN A 159 32.51 7.69 9.84
C ASN A 159 32.78 6.93 11.15
N SER A 160 32.85 5.60 11.09
CA SER A 160 33.24 4.76 12.23
C SER A 160 34.08 3.55 11.80
N THR A 161 34.72 2.89 12.77
CA THR A 161 35.50 1.68 12.51
C THR A 161 34.57 0.48 12.39
N ILE A 162 34.25 0.10 11.16
CA ILE A 162 33.37 -1.05 10.88
C ILE A 162 34.18 -2.36 10.82
N ASN A 163 33.79 -3.32 11.65
CA ASN A 163 34.22 -4.72 11.61
C ASN A 163 33.03 -5.65 11.94
N TYR A 164 33.21 -6.96 11.81
CA TYR A 164 32.12 -7.93 12.02
C TYR A 164 31.56 -7.99 13.45
N ASP A 165 32.26 -7.45 14.44
CA ASP A 165 31.82 -7.41 15.83
C ASP A 165 31.18 -6.06 16.23
N SER A 166 31.36 -5.03 15.39
CA SER A 166 30.85 -3.68 15.61
C SER A 166 29.32 -3.66 15.71
N ILE A 167 28.80 -2.72 16.50
CA ILE A 167 27.35 -2.53 16.67
C ILE A 167 26.73 -2.12 15.33
N GLU A 168 27.41 -1.24 14.60
CA GLU A 168 27.00 -0.74 13.29
C GLU A 168 26.86 -1.87 12.26
N PHE A 169 27.79 -2.83 12.25
CA PHE A 169 27.65 -4.00 11.38
C PHE A 169 26.45 -4.86 11.77
N LYS A 170 26.23 -5.10 13.07
CA LYS A 170 25.09 -5.91 13.54
C LYS A 170 23.75 -5.26 13.19
N VAL A 171 23.61 -3.96 13.47
CA VAL A 171 22.41 -3.17 13.13
C VAL A 171 22.23 -3.10 11.61
N GLY A 172 23.31 -2.82 10.86
CA GLY A 172 23.26 -2.81 9.40
C GLY A 172 22.78 -4.15 8.85
N LYS A 173 23.35 -5.25 9.34
CA LYS A 173 22.94 -6.61 8.93
C LYS A 173 21.47 -6.89 9.23
N GLU A 174 20.94 -6.43 10.35
CA GLU A 174 19.51 -6.54 10.65
C GLU A 174 18.66 -5.75 9.64
N VAL A 175 19.02 -4.50 9.34
CA VAL A 175 18.34 -3.67 8.34
C VAL A 175 18.40 -4.32 6.95
N PHE A 176 19.57 -4.79 6.52
CA PHE A 176 19.74 -5.52 5.25
C PHE A 176 18.88 -6.80 5.19
N ASN A 177 18.68 -7.47 6.31
CA ASN A 177 17.82 -8.65 6.39
C ASN A 177 16.32 -8.32 6.32
N LEU A 178 15.88 -7.10 6.66
CA LEU A 178 14.48 -6.70 6.51
C LEU A 178 14.03 -6.73 5.04
N PHE A 179 14.91 -6.31 4.13
CA PHE A 179 14.64 -6.29 2.68
C PHE A 179 14.42 -7.69 2.08
N LYS A 180 14.86 -8.76 2.75
CA LYS A 180 14.65 -10.14 2.26
C LYS A 180 13.19 -10.55 2.23
N ASN A 181 12.34 -9.88 3.00
CA ASN A 181 10.90 -10.16 3.04
C ASN A 181 10.11 -9.23 2.12
N VAL A 182 10.77 -8.35 1.37
CA VAL A 182 10.10 -7.41 0.47
C VAL A 182 9.95 -8.04 -0.91
N ASP A 183 8.72 -8.32 -1.29
CA ASP A 183 8.35 -8.85 -2.60
C ASP A 183 7.53 -7.82 -3.43
N VAL A 184 7.13 -8.23 -4.63
CA VAL A 184 6.35 -7.39 -5.55
C VAL A 184 5.02 -6.97 -4.94
N ASP A 185 4.35 -7.88 -4.22
CA ASP A 185 3.06 -7.61 -3.61
C ASP A 185 3.19 -6.60 -2.46
N PHE A 186 4.24 -6.70 -1.65
CA PHE A 186 4.53 -5.75 -0.59
C PHE A 186 4.80 -4.35 -1.13
N LEU A 187 5.62 -4.22 -2.16
CA LEU A 187 5.86 -2.91 -2.79
C LEU A 187 4.59 -2.33 -3.41
N THR A 188 3.78 -3.19 -4.01
CA THR A 188 2.51 -2.78 -4.61
C THR A 188 1.52 -2.35 -3.54
N PHE A 189 1.48 -3.03 -2.39
CA PHE A 189 0.74 -2.64 -1.20
C PHE A 189 1.16 -1.25 -0.70
N LEU A 190 2.46 -0.94 -0.63
CA LEU A 190 2.91 0.40 -0.22
C LEU A 190 2.38 1.48 -1.17
N VAL A 191 2.54 1.28 -2.48
CA VAL A 191 2.05 2.24 -3.50
C VAL A 191 0.54 2.41 -3.41
N GLU A 192 -0.20 1.32 -3.22
CA GLU A 192 -1.65 1.32 -3.05
C GLU A 192 -2.09 2.16 -1.85
N ASN A 193 -1.32 2.09 -0.75
CA ASN A 193 -1.57 2.87 0.47
C ASN A 193 -0.98 4.28 0.45
N ASN A 194 -0.52 4.77 -0.71
CA ASN A 194 0.18 6.06 -0.86
C ASN A 194 1.38 6.19 0.11
N LEU A 195 2.03 5.07 0.41
CA LEU A 195 3.28 5.04 1.16
C LEU A 195 4.43 5.04 0.17
N ASP A 196 5.34 6.00 0.33
CA ASP A 196 6.56 6.03 -0.44
C ASP A 196 7.40 4.77 -0.16
N ILE A 197 8.03 4.22 -1.19
CA ILE A 197 8.97 3.11 -1.03
C ILE A 197 10.28 3.70 -0.47
N ASN A 198 10.37 3.76 0.86
CA ASN A 198 11.52 4.25 1.60
C ASN A 198 11.80 3.35 2.82
N ILE A 199 12.97 3.51 3.45
CA ILE A 199 13.40 2.64 4.55
C ILE A 199 12.41 2.66 5.72
N ASP A 200 11.88 3.83 6.08
CA ASP A 200 10.96 3.98 7.20
C ASP A 200 9.67 3.17 6.96
N ASN A 201 9.02 3.35 5.81
CA ASN A 201 7.80 2.63 5.44
C ASN A 201 8.05 1.13 5.27
N LEU A 202 9.21 0.72 4.74
CA LEU A 202 9.57 -0.69 4.63
C LEU A 202 9.72 -1.32 6.03
N CYS A 203 10.33 -0.61 6.98
CA CYS A 203 10.53 -1.10 8.36
C CYS A 203 9.20 -1.14 9.12
N ASP A 204 8.45 -0.05 9.11
CA ASP A 204 7.23 0.11 9.89
C ASP A 204 6.13 -0.88 9.48
N THR A 205 6.01 -1.16 8.18
CA THR A 205 4.98 -2.08 7.68
C THR A 205 5.42 -3.55 7.67
N SER A 206 6.74 -3.84 7.63
CA SER A 206 7.23 -5.22 7.71
C SER A 206 6.91 -5.92 9.04
N ASN A 207 6.73 -5.14 10.11
CA ASN A 207 6.33 -5.65 11.42
C ASN A 207 4.82 -5.93 11.51
N ILE A 208 4.00 -5.29 10.67
CA ILE A 208 2.53 -5.43 10.67
C ILE A 208 2.08 -6.70 9.95
N ILE A 209 2.89 -7.22 9.02
CA ILE A 209 2.55 -8.41 8.20
C ILE A 209 3.00 -9.72 8.85
N LYS A 210 3.74 -9.66 9.97
CA LYS A 210 4.22 -10.85 10.70
C LYS A 210 3.25 -11.39 11.77
N ASP A 211 2.12 -10.72 12.00
CA ASP A 211 1.03 -11.15 12.89
C ASP A 211 -0.23 -11.54 12.07
#